data_AF-A0A4R0S0J7-F1
#
_entry.id   AF-A0A4R0S0J7-F1
#
_cell.length_a   1.000
_cell.length_b   1.000
_cell.length_c   1.000
_cell.angle_alpha   90.00
_cell.angle_beta   90.00
_cell.angle_gamma   90.00
#
_symmetry.space_group_name_H-M   'P 1'
#
loop_
_entity.id
_entity.type
_entity.pdbx_description
1 polymer ?
#
loop_
_entity_poly.entity_id
_entity_poly.type
_entity_poly.pdbx_seq_one_letter_code
_entity_poly.pdbx_strand_id
1 'polypeptide(L)'
;MSRVETAALKRLCSKPETLAQAQTLLNQARLKTASGSGYDLGQGASGLYAICAYLASQLLGNDDVKKGVAQNASCLAPKVFDTTLSTVRAALFPNQKRGPLKASGSQAKNKATYVELVKRFGWSRPEFVIECLEETEEVLSESKELKGKLAPPNTAVTIVVLCWVTQILGLKKARPVALQEEFGITKDDFMQVYEALESTCDVMKKELKEKVADLKKQNKAQKSVTSLDASPSKSTHQLEPAPRNAVVASPPKALAKSQSRTLPRSPSKSAMKASSVEATPSKTPTHKRKVAFNAEVEDDDAMDGSELDSPTRKKRKVSGSSVAASSPFPTPAKRLPALDLTPGIRTTASSSRVMLEDIPESHDETTEDAVSEEQEPEEEAEESRMPVDVPLNPVTPAPMTPRRPRKSATLSQPPTTPSDYYATPSRTIKKPARSQSRPPAEEEDEEAGLPRRYRPVLLGYKQWYASDPRLERELKLAEAAKKNRVEKFGHPFEHLRAAAIEAGVA
;
A
#
# COMPACT_ATOMS: atom_id res chain seq x y z
N MET A 1 -0.68 21.34 29.14
CA MET A 1 -1.64 21.48 28.01
C MET A 1 -2.47 22.74 28.21
N SER A 2 -2.92 23.39 27.12
CA SER A 2 -3.87 24.50 27.26
C SER A 2 -5.25 23.96 27.63
N ARG A 3 -5.97 24.65 28.54
CA ARG A 3 -7.35 24.28 28.90
C ARG A 3 -8.25 24.19 27.66
N VAL A 4 -8.01 25.05 26.66
CA VAL A 4 -8.75 25.09 25.39
C VAL A 4 -8.62 23.77 24.63
N GLU A 5 -7.41 23.22 24.56
CA GLU A 5 -7.15 21.95 23.83
C GLU A 5 -7.77 20.76 24.53
N THR A 6 -7.74 20.74 25.87
CA THR A 6 -8.39 19.67 26.64
C THR A 6 -9.91 19.67 26.45
N ALA A 7 -10.52 20.85 26.37
CA ALA A 7 -11.94 20.99 26.06
C ALA A 7 -12.25 20.58 24.61
N ALA A 8 -11.37 20.90 23.66
CA ALA A 8 -11.51 20.48 22.26
C ALA A 8 -11.39 18.95 22.10
N LEU A 9 -10.42 18.32 22.78
CA LEU A 9 -10.28 16.85 22.80
C LEU A 9 -11.52 16.17 23.39
N LYS A 10 -12.07 16.69 24.50
CA LYS A 10 -13.31 16.20 25.11
C LYS A 10 -14.52 16.23 24.17
N ARG A 11 -14.54 17.18 23.22
CA ARG A 11 -15.61 17.28 22.21
C ARG A 11 -15.39 16.34 21.02
N LEU A 12 -14.14 15.98 20.74
CA LEU A 12 -13.74 15.17 19.59
C LEU A 12 -13.81 13.67 19.89
N CYS A 13 -13.41 13.25 21.08
CA CYS A 13 -13.38 11.84 21.48
C CYS A 13 -14.69 11.48 22.19
N SER A 14 -15.38 10.44 21.72
CA SER A 14 -16.61 9.95 22.38
C SER A 14 -16.26 9.00 23.53
N LYS A 15 -15.17 8.21 23.38
CA LYS A 15 -14.74 7.23 24.37
C LYS A 15 -13.69 7.84 25.33
N PRO A 16 -13.77 7.54 26.64
CA PRO A 16 -12.81 8.05 27.63
C PRO A 16 -11.40 7.48 27.42
N GLU A 17 -11.29 6.24 26.95
CA GLU A 17 -10.00 5.60 26.62
C GLU A 17 -9.28 6.34 25.48
N THR A 18 -10.00 6.66 24.39
CA THR A 18 -9.46 7.44 23.27
C THR A 18 -9.00 8.82 23.73
N LEU A 19 -9.76 9.45 24.63
CA LEU A 19 -9.40 10.74 25.20
C LEU A 19 -8.10 10.66 26.00
N ALA A 20 -7.98 9.70 26.92
CA ALA A 20 -6.79 9.53 27.74
C ALA A 20 -5.55 9.29 26.86
N GLN A 21 -5.66 8.41 25.86
CA GLN A 21 -4.58 8.13 24.91
C GLN A 21 -4.27 9.34 24.01
N ALA A 22 -5.27 10.14 23.63
CA ALA A 22 -5.03 11.36 22.85
C ALA A 22 -4.26 12.41 23.66
N GLN A 23 -4.51 12.51 24.97
CA GLN A 23 -3.80 13.43 25.86
C GLN A 23 -2.33 13.03 26.05
N THR A 24 -2.05 11.73 26.23
CA THR A 24 -0.67 11.24 26.33
C THR A 24 0.10 11.49 25.04
N LEU A 25 -0.49 11.16 23.88
CA LEU A 25 0.11 11.43 22.57
C LEU A 25 0.30 12.91 22.30
N LEU A 26 -0.61 13.78 22.74
CA LEU A 26 -0.48 15.23 22.56
C LEU A 26 0.71 15.79 23.34
N ASN A 27 0.92 15.34 24.58
CA ASN A 27 2.08 15.74 25.38
C ASN A 27 3.39 15.26 24.73
N GLN A 28 3.43 14.00 24.29
CA GLN A 28 4.60 13.44 23.60
C GLN A 28 4.88 14.15 22.28
N ALA A 29 3.84 14.41 21.48
CA ALA A 29 3.98 15.07 20.20
C ALA A 29 4.56 16.47 20.39
N ARG A 30 4.06 17.25 21.35
CA ARG A 30 4.57 18.60 21.65
C ARG A 30 6.06 18.62 21.99
N LEU A 31 6.53 17.66 22.78
CA LEU A 31 7.95 17.56 23.12
C LEU A 31 8.78 17.20 21.88
N LYS A 32 8.29 16.30 21.03
CA LYS A 32 9.03 15.81 19.86
C LYS A 32 8.91 16.69 18.62
N THR A 33 7.89 17.55 18.53
CA THR A 33 7.64 18.45 17.40
C THR A 33 7.87 19.92 17.77
N ALA A 34 8.58 20.18 18.88
CA ALA A 34 8.98 21.53 19.24
C ALA A 34 9.92 22.12 18.16
N SER A 35 9.92 23.44 18.01
CA SER A 35 10.82 24.14 17.10
C SER A 35 12.28 23.74 17.39
N GLY A 36 12.97 23.22 16.36
CA GLY A 36 14.36 22.73 16.48
C GLY A 36 14.52 21.21 16.63
N SER A 37 13.44 20.44 16.79
CA SER A 37 13.51 18.97 16.89
C SER A 37 13.76 18.24 15.56
N GLY A 38 13.75 18.99 14.45
CA GLY A 38 13.73 18.44 13.08
C GLY A 38 12.33 18.03 12.60
N TYR A 39 11.31 18.09 13.46
CA TYR A 39 9.91 17.79 13.15
C TYR A 39 8.99 18.99 13.38
N ASP A 40 9.41 20.19 12.95
CA ASP A 40 8.60 21.40 13.08
C ASP A 40 7.31 21.28 12.25
N LEU A 41 6.18 21.64 12.87
CA LEU A 41 4.85 21.57 12.26
C LEU A 41 4.45 22.87 11.55
N GLY A 42 5.11 24.01 11.85
CA GLY A 42 4.78 25.31 11.28
C GLY A 42 3.28 25.64 11.40
N GLN A 43 2.60 25.86 10.26
CA GLN A 43 1.16 26.14 10.21
C GLN A 43 0.29 25.00 10.76
N GLY A 44 0.80 23.77 10.77
CA GLY A 44 0.11 22.58 11.27
C GLY A 44 0.01 22.49 12.80
N ALA A 45 0.78 23.29 13.54
CA ALA A 45 0.81 23.24 15.01
C ALA A 45 -0.56 23.49 15.65
N SER A 46 -1.41 24.32 15.03
CA SER A 46 -2.76 24.62 15.50
C SER A 46 -3.70 23.41 15.49
N GLY A 47 -3.47 22.44 14.60
CA GLY A 47 -4.29 21.24 14.44
C GLY A 47 -3.80 20.02 15.21
N LEU A 48 -2.74 20.15 16.02
CA LEU A 48 -2.04 19.01 16.62
C LEU A 48 -2.96 18.15 17.51
N TYR A 49 -3.82 18.76 18.31
CA TYR A 49 -4.73 18.03 19.21
C TYR A 49 -5.69 17.11 18.43
N ALA A 50 -6.23 17.56 17.29
CA ALA A 50 -7.14 16.77 16.47
C ALA A 50 -6.42 15.61 15.77
N ILE A 51 -5.15 15.82 15.36
CA ILE A 51 -4.29 14.75 14.81
C ILE A 51 -3.99 13.70 15.89
N CYS A 52 -3.66 14.11 17.13
CA CYS A 52 -3.43 13.19 18.24
C CYS A 52 -4.68 12.37 18.60
N ALA A 53 -5.88 12.98 18.57
CA ALA A 53 -7.15 12.27 18.75
C ALA A 53 -7.40 11.21 17.67
N TYR A 54 -7.13 11.55 16.42
CA TYR A 54 -7.20 10.61 15.30
C TYR A 54 -6.22 9.44 15.47
N LEU A 55 -4.97 9.72 15.81
CA LEU A 55 -3.96 8.68 16.02
C LEU A 55 -4.31 7.77 17.20
N ALA A 56 -4.79 8.33 18.31
CA ALA A 56 -5.25 7.55 19.46
C ALA A 56 -6.38 6.57 19.07
N SER A 57 -7.36 7.04 18.31
CA SER A 57 -8.45 6.20 17.81
C SER A 57 -7.95 5.07 16.90
N GLN A 58 -6.90 5.30 16.11
CA GLN A 58 -6.31 4.27 15.25
C GLN A 58 -5.53 3.22 16.05
N LEU A 59 -4.75 3.65 17.05
CA LEU A 59 -3.96 2.75 17.89
C LEU A 59 -4.85 1.82 18.72
N LEU A 60 -5.99 2.33 19.20
CA LEU A 60 -6.97 1.53 19.95
C LEU A 60 -7.88 0.68 19.04
N GLY A 61 -7.83 0.86 17.71
CA GLY A 61 -8.69 0.13 16.77
C GLY A 61 -10.19 0.44 16.88
N ASN A 62 -10.56 1.49 17.63
CA ASN A 62 -11.93 1.79 18.01
C ASN A 62 -12.71 2.66 17.01
N ASP A 63 -12.03 3.20 15.99
CA ASP A 63 -12.58 4.07 14.92
C ASP A 63 -13.49 5.24 15.43
N ASP A 64 -13.28 5.68 16.68
CA ASP A 64 -13.98 6.77 17.39
C ASP A 64 -13.84 8.12 16.65
N VAL A 65 -12.64 8.43 16.15
CA VAL A 65 -12.37 9.67 15.42
C VAL A 65 -11.97 9.33 13.98
N LYS A 66 -12.84 9.65 13.02
CA LYS A 66 -12.54 9.51 11.58
C LYS A 66 -11.67 10.66 11.07
N LYS A 67 -10.87 10.39 10.03
CA LYS A 67 -9.94 11.36 9.42
C LYS A 67 -10.61 12.70 9.06
N GLY A 68 -11.78 12.65 8.42
CA GLY A 68 -12.51 13.86 8.02
C GLY A 68 -13.00 14.70 9.20
N VAL A 69 -13.39 14.08 10.31
CA VAL A 69 -13.82 14.78 11.54
C VAL A 69 -12.63 15.46 12.20
N ALA A 70 -11.50 14.75 12.32
CA ALA A 70 -10.26 15.32 12.84
C ALA A 70 -9.75 16.48 11.99
N GLN A 71 -9.81 16.35 10.66
CA GLN A 71 -9.42 17.41 9.75
C GLN A 71 -10.29 18.66 9.92
N ASN A 72 -11.61 18.50 9.96
CA ASN A 72 -12.54 19.62 10.15
C ASN A 72 -12.32 20.32 11.51
N ALA A 73 -12.09 19.55 12.58
CA ALA A 73 -11.82 20.13 13.90
C ALA A 73 -10.46 20.84 13.96
N SER A 74 -9.45 20.33 13.26
CA SER A 74 -8.13 20.96 13.19
C SER A 74 -8.12 22.33 12.50
N CYS A 75 -9.17 22.63 11.73
CA CYS A 75 -9.25 23.82 10.86
C CYS A 75 -8.09 23.92 9.84
N LEU A 76 -7.38 22.83 9.56
CA LEU A 76 -6.30 22.78 8.58
C LEU A 76 -6.83 22.42 7.18
N ALA A 77 -6.18 22.98 6.16
CA ALA A 77 -6.40 22.53 4.79
C ALA A 77 -6.02 21.04 4.65
N PRO A 78 -6.71 20.24 3.81
CA PRO A 78 -6.49 18.79 3.71
C PRO A 78 -5.03 18.41 3.46
N LYS A 79 -4.35 19.16 2.59
CA LYS A 79 -2.93 18.94 2.28
C LYS A 79 -2.03 19.21 3.49
N VAL A 80 -2.29 20.27 4.25
CA VAL A 80 -1.52 20.64 5.46
C VAL A 80 -1.80 19.64 6.58
N PHE A 81 -3.04 19.16 6.70
CA PHE A 81 -3.40 18.11 7.66
C PHE A 81 -2.62 16.83 7.39
N ASP A 82 -2.58 16.37 6.13
CA ASP A 82 -1.89 15.13 5.76
C ASP A 82 -0.37 15.21 5.95
N THR A 83 0.25 16.35 5.62
CA THR A 83 1.68 16.56 5.88
C THR A 83 1.97 16.59 7.38
N THR A 84 1.17 17.34 8.15
CA THR A 84 1.32 17.44 9.62
C THR A 84 1.14 16.07 10.28
N LEU A 85 0.15 15.30 9.86
CA LEU A 85 -0.10 13.94 10.34
C LEU A 85 1.08 13.01 10.05
N SER A 86 1.67 13.09 8.86
CA SER A 86 2.88 12.32 8.51
C SER A 86 4.08 12.70 9.39
N THR A 87 4.29 14.01 9.62
CA THR A 87 5.37 14.51 10.49
C THR A 87 5.18 14.07 11.94
N VAL A 88 3.96 14.20 12.48
CA VAL A 88 3.64 13.76 13.85
C VAL A 88 3.80 12.26 14.02
N ARG A 89 3.37 11.44 13.04
CA ARG A 89 3.60 9.98 13.07
C ARG A 89 5.08 9.65 13.11
N ALA A 90 5.89 10.32 12.31
CA ALA A 90 7.32 10.08 12.28
C ALA A 90 8.03 10.48 13.57
N ALA A 91 7.58 11.55 14.21
CA ALA A 91 8.10 11.98 15.50
C ALA A 91 7.71 10.98 16.61
N LEU A 92 6.45 10.55 16.66
CA LEU A 92 5.95 9.65 17.71
C LEU A 92 6.45 8.22 17.55
N PHE A 93 6.49 7.70 16.33
CA PHE A 93 6.77 6.30 16.01
C PHE A 93 7.98 6.15 15.05
N PRO A 94 9.20 6.55 15.45
CA PRO A 94 10.37 6.51 14.57
C PRO A 94 10.76 5.09 14.13
N ASN A 95 10.45 4.09 14.96
CA ASN A 95 10.77 2.68 14.71
C ASN A 95 9.69 1.96 13.88
N GLN A 96 8.55 2.61 13.64
CA GLN A 96 7.55 2.09 12.72
C GLN A 96 8.06 2.40 11.31
N LYS A 97 8.94 1.52 10.81
CA LYS A 97 9.61 1.63 9.51
C LYS A 97 8.62 2.18 8.48
N ARG A 98 8.93 3.37 7.95
CA ARG A 98 8.22 3.99 6.83
C ARG A 98 8.37 3.08 5.60
N GLY A 99 7.58 2.02 5.52
CA GLY A 99 7.17 1.48 4.23
C GLY A 99 6.57 2.64 3.43
N PRO A 100 6.79 2.70 2.11
CA PRO A 100 6.29 3.78 1.27
C PRO A 100 4.82 4.06 1.62
N LEU A 101 4.52 5.32 1.96
CA LEU A 101 3.27 5.84 2.55
C LEU A 101 2.02 5.70 1.66
N LYS A 102 2.02 4.77 0.71
CA LYS A 102 0.83 4.29 0.03
C LYS A 102 0.44 2.96 0.69
N ALA A 103 -0.63 2.98 1.49
CA ALA A 103 -1.40 1.83 1.99
C ALA A 103 -0.99 1.08 3.28
N SER A 104 0.04 1.46 4.06
CA SER A 104 0.34 0.72 5.33
C SER A 104 -0.52 1.09 6.55
N GLY A 105 -1.74 1.61 6.34
CA GLY A 105 -2.71 1.85 7.42
C GLY A 105 -3.45 0.60 7.91
N SER A 106 -3.22 -0.57 7.29
CA SER A 106 -3.96 -1.81 7.59
C SER A 106 -3.09 -3.02 7.92
N GLN A 107 -1.79 -2.88 8.18
CA GLN A 107 -0.95 -4.07 8.46
C GLN A 107 -1.35 -4.80 9.76
N ALA A 108 -1.94 -4.10 10.74
CA ALA A 108 -2.54 -4.75 11.91
C ALA A 108 -3.99 -5.22 11.68
N LYS A 109 -4.68 -4.71 10.64
CA LYS A 109 -6.07 -5.06 10.30
C LYS A 109 -6.19 -6.15 9.22
N ASN A 110 -5.10 -6.56 8.59
CA ASN A 110 -5.10 -7.59 7.56
C ASN A 110 -4.32 -8.84 8.01
N LYS A 111 -4.61 -9.37 9.21
CA LYS A 111 -4.41 -10.81 9.43
C LYS A 111 -5.40 -11.50 8.49
N ALA A 112 -4.95 -11.77 7.27
CA ALA A 112 -5.77 -12.39 6.26
C ALA A 112 -6.14 -13.77 6.79
N THR A 113 -7.39 -13.94 7.19
CA THR A 113 -7.86 -15.26 7.63
C THR A 113 -8.30 -16.03 6.38
N TYR A 114 -8.06 -17.34 6.30
CA TYR A 114 -8.49 -18.14 5.14
C TYR A 114 -9.97 -17.97 4.84
N VAL A 115 -10.80 -17.87 5.87
CA VAL A 115 -12.24 -17.62 5.77
C VAL A 115 -12.55 -16.34 4.98
N GLU A 116 -11.84 -15.24 5.26
CA GLU A 116 -12.05 -13.95 4.59
C GLU A 116 -11.58 -14.02 3.13
N LEU A 117 -10.44 -14.65 2.89
CA LEU A 117 -9.85 -14.82 1.55
C LEU A 117 -10.78 -15.66 0.65
N VAL A 118 -11.22 -16.82 1.15
CA VAL A 118 -12.11 -17.74 0.43
C VAL A 118 -13.46 -17.08 0.13
N LYS A 119 -14.03 -16.35 1.11
CA LYS A 119 -15.27 -15.58 0.93
C LYS A 119 -15.10 -14.50 -0.13
N ARG A 120 -13.96 -13.81 -0.15
CA ARG A 120 -13.65 -12.76 -1.13
C ARG A 120 -13.54 -13.30 -2.55
N PHE A 121 -12.95 -14.48 -2.76
CA PHE A 121 -12.83 -15.08 -4.10
C PHE A 121 -14.11 -15.78 -4.57
N GLY A 122 -15.05 -16.07 -3.67
CA GLY A 122 -16.34 -16.68 -4.00
C GLY A 122 -16.16 -18.06 -4.63
N TRP A 123 -15.43 -18.95 -3.96
CA TRP A 123 -15.31 -20.35 -4.39
C TRP A 123 -16.55 -21.15 -3.99
N SER A 124 -16.94 -22.12 -4.83
CA SER A 124 -18.19 -22.86 -4.67
C SER A 124 -18.23 -23.78 -3.45
N ARG A 125 -17.06 -24.19 -2.92
CA ARG A 125 -16.92 -25.08 -1.76
C ARG A 125 -15.96 -24.45 -0.76
N PRO A 126 -16.40 -23.41 -0.03
CA PRO A 126 -15.51 -22.65 0.82
C PRO A 126 -14.91 -23.50 1.93
N GLU A 127 -15.72 -24.35 2.59
CA GLU A 127 -15.29 -25.20 3.72
C GLU A 127 -14.18 -26.17 3.33
N PHE A 128 -14.37 -26.95 2.24
CA PHE A 128 -13.34 -27.85 1.72
C PHE A 128 -12.03 -27.13 1.38
N VAL A 129 -12.11 -25.93 0.79
CA VAL A 129 -10.90 -25.18 0.45
C VAL A 129 -10.21 -24.66 1.72
N ILE A 130 -10.96 -24.21 2.73
CA ILE A 130 -10.41 -23.77 4.02
C ILE A 130 -9.68 -24.93 4.70
N GLU A 131 -10.30 -26.11 4.78
CA GLU A 131 -9.70 -27.32 5.35
C GLU A 131 -8.38 -27.69 4.67
N CYS A 132 -8.33 -27.71 3.32
CA CYS A 132 -7.09 -27.96 2.59
C CYS A 132 -6.00 -26.90 2.85
N LEU A 133 -6.38 -25.64 3.10
CA LEU A 133 -5.43 -24.56 3.40
C LEU A 133 -4.85 -24.70 4.81
N GLU A 134 -5.70 -25.02 5.78
CA GLU A 134 -5.31 -25.23 7.17
C GLU A 134 -4.42 -26.48 7.32
N GLU A 135 -4.81 -27.62 6.71
CA GLU A 135 -3.99 -28.84 6.67
C GLU A 135 -2.60 -28.58 6.06
N THR A 136 -2.53 -27.80 4.97
CA THR A 136 -1.25 -27.49 4.31
C THR A 136 -0.38 -26.58 5.19
N GLU A 137 -0.97 -25.61 5.88
CA GLU A 137 -0.22 -24.73 6.81
C GLU A 137 0.26 -25.49 8.05
N GLU A 138 -0.52 -26.45 8.55
CA GLU A 138 -0.15 -27.32 9.67
C GLU A 138 1.07 -28.18 9.31
N VAL A 139 1.03 -28.91 8.19
CA VAL A 139 2.17 -29.72 7.69
C VAL A 139 3.42 -28.86 7.48
N LEU A 140 3.26 -27.65 6.93
CA LEU A 140 4.36 -26.72 6.74
C LEU A 140 4.96 -26.24 8.08
N SER A 141 4.12 -26.04 9.10
CA SER A 141 4.53 -25.64 10.45
C SER A 141 5.35 -26.74 11.15
N GLU A 142 4.99 -28.00 10.93
CA GLU A 142 5.69 -29.16 11.51
C GLU A 142 7.07 -29.40 10.89
N SER A 143 7.26 -29.06 9.60
CA SER A 143 8.48 -29.34 8.83
C SER A 143 9.75 -28.62 9.34
N LYS A 144 9.60 -27.55 10.14
CA LYS A 144 10.69 -26.67 10.62
C LYS A 144 11.57 -26.05 9.51
N GLU A 145 11.21 -26.16 8.24
CA GLU A 145 11.98 -25.58 7.13
C GLU A 145 11.86 -24.04 7.08
N LEU A 146 10.72 -23.52 7.53
CA LEU A 146 10.51 -22.08 7.70
C LEU A 146 11.22 -21.57 8.97
N LYS A 147 12.49 -21.19 8.84
CA LYS A 147 13.26 -20.62 9.95
C LYS A 147 13.00 -19.12 10.13
N GLY A 148 12.81 -18.69 11.38
CA GLY A 148 12.89 -17.28 11.80
C GLY A 148 11.63 -16.45 11.49
N LYS A 149 11.79 -15.36 10.72
CA LYS A 149 10.74 -14.34 10.51
C LYS A 149 9.54 -14.84 9.71
N LEU A 150 9.65 -16.00 9.07
CA LEU A 150 8.61 -16.63 8.28
C LEU A 150 7.87 -17.74 9.04
N ALA A 151 8.11 -17.89 10.34
CA ALA A 151 7.34 -18.83 11.16
C ALA A 151 5.86 -18.43 11.23
N PRO A 152 4.92 -19.39 11.07
CA PRO A 152 3.50 -19.16 11.31
C PRO A 152 3.22 -18.67 12.74
N PRO A 153 2.22 -17.80 12.96
CA PRO A 153 1.27 -17.25 11.99
C PRO A 153 1.83 -16.01 11.27
N ASN A 154 2.07 -16.13 9.96
CA ASN A 154 2.57 -15.04 9.13
C ASN A 154 1.70 -14.89 7.87
N THR A 155 1.22 -13.67 7.60
CA THR A 155 0.41 -13.35 6.42
C THR A 155 1.09 -13.76 5.10
N ALA A 156 2.42 -13.69 5.03
CA ALA A 156 3.16 -14.15 3.86
C ALA A 156 2.95 -15.65 3.62
N VAL A 157 3.04 -16.46 4.68
CA VAL A 157 2.81 -17.91 4.62
C VAL A 157 1.38 -18.20 4.17
N THR A 158 0.39 -17.60 4.83
CA THR A 158 -1.03 -17.77 4.51
C THR A 158 -1.33 -17.47 3.03
N ILE A 159 -0.79 -16.39 2.48
CA ILE A 159 -1.03 -16.01 1.07
C ILE A 159 -0.30 -16.94 0.09
N VAL A 160 0.91 -17.40 0.42
CA VAL A 160 1.65 -18.35 -0.43
C VAL A 160 0.96 -19.71 -0.43
N VAL A 161 0.57 -20.23 0.74
CA VAL A 161 -0.24 -21.45 0.88
C VAL A 161 -1.53 -21.35 0.07
N LEU A 162 -2.24 -20.21 0.15
CA LEU A 162 -3.41 -19.93 -0.68
C LEU A 162 -3.11 -20.06 -2.18
N CYS A 163 -2.04 -19.43 -2.66
CA CYS A 163 -1.67 -19.48 -4.07
C CYS A 163 -1.31 -20.90 -4.51
N TRP A 164 -0.57 -21.63 -3.69
CA TRP A 164 -0.11 -23.00 -3.98
C TRP A 164 -1.28 -24.00 -4.00
N VAL A 165 -2.14 -24.00 -2.98
CA VAL A 165 -3.32 -24.87 -2.91
C VAL A 165 -4.29 -24.54 -4.06
N THR A 166 -4.57 -23.26 -4.34
CA THR A 166 -5.47 -22.89 -5.44
C THR A 166 -4.94 -23.30 -6.81
N GLN A 167 -3.62 -23.31 -7.01
CA GLN A 167 -2.99 -23.84 -8.22
C GLN A 167 -3.20 -25.35 -8.37
N ILE A 168 -3.06 -26.12 -7.29
CA ILE A 168 -3.30 -27.58 -7.29
C ILE A 168 -4.78 -27.90 -7.54
N LEU A 169 -5.68 -27.17 -6.88
CA LEU A 169 -7.13 -27.32 -7.06
C LEU A 169 -7.62 -26.83 -8.44
N GLY A 170 -6.79 -26.13 -9.21
CA GLY A 170 -7.14 -25.57 -10.53
C GLY A 170 -8.06 -24.35 -10.45
N LEU A 171 -8.07 -23.64 -9.32
CA LEU A 171 -8.89 -22.45 -9.08
C LEU A 171 -8.22 -21.19 -9.65
N LYS A 172 -8.56 -20.83 -10.89
CA LYS A 172 -7.92 -19.72 -11.65
C LYS A 172 -8.20 -18.29 -11.12
N LYS A 173 -8.87 -18.12 -9.98
CA LYS A 173 -9.30 -16.81 -9.47
C LYS A 173 -8.20 -16.07 -8.69
N ALA A 174 -7.27 -16.78 -8.07
CA ALA A 174 -6.18 -16.18 -7.32
C ALA A 174 -4.99 -15.91 -8.26
N ARG A 175 -4.62 -14.64 -8.45
CA ARG A 175 -3.39 -14.25 -9.17
C ARG A 175 -2.30 -13.95 -8.14
N PRO A 176 -1.19 -14.71 -8.11
CA PRO A 176 -0.14 -14.54 -7.10
C PRO A 176 0.41 -13.11 -7.04
N VAL A 177 0.67 -12.50 -8.20
CA VAL A 177 1.23 -11.14 -8.30
C VAL A 177 0.31 -10.09 -7.67
N ALA A 178 -1.01 -10.20 -7.89
CA ALA A 178 -1.97 -9.24 -7.33
C ALA A 178 -2.07 -9.37 -5.81
N LEU A 179 -1.99 -10.59 -5.29
CA LEU A 179 -2.01 -10.86 -3.85
C LEU A 179 -0.71 -10.39 -3.17
N GLN A 180 0.45 -10.59 -3.81
CA GLN A 180 1.73 -10.10 -3.29
C GLN A 180 1.72 -8.57 -3.12
N GLU A 181 1.26 -7.84 -4.14
CA GLU A 181 1.16 -6.37 -4.10
C GLU A 181 0.16 -5.89 -3.04
N GLU A 182 -0.98 -6.57 -2.90
CA GLU A 182 -2.02 -6.19 -1.96
C GLU A 182 -1.60 -6.37 -0.50
N PHE A 183 -0.92 -7.47 -0.19
CA PHE A 183 -0.48 -7.78 1.18
C PHE A 183 0.93 -7.25 1.49
N GLY A 184 1.61 -6.63 0.51
CA GLY A 184 2.95 -6.08 0.66
C GLY A 184 4.01 -7.16 0.92
N ILE A 185 3.83 -8.35 0.37
CA ILE A 185 4.74 -9.48 0.52
C ILE A 185 5.90 -9.28 -0.46
N THR A 186 7.14 -9.38 0.04
CA THR A 186 8.30 -9.26 -0.85
C THR A 186 8.39 -10.50 -1.74
N LYS A 187 8.90 -10.33 -2.96
CA LYS A 187 9.05 -11.45 -3.90
C LYS A 187 9.95 -12.54 -3.33
N ASP A 188 10.99 -12.16 -2.58
CA ASP A 188 11.94 -13.08 -1.98
C ASP A 188 11.27 -13.91 -0.88
N ASP A 189 10.50 -13.27 0.03
CA ASP A 189 9.72 -13.98 1.05
C ASP A 189 8.72 -14.95 0.41
N PHE A 190 8.05 -14.52 -0.66
CA PHE A 190 7.10 -15.36 -1.40
C PHE A 190 7.78 -16.60 -1.99
N MET A 191 8.92 -16.42 -2.66
CA MET A 191 9.66 -17.53 -3.28
C MET A 191 10.22 -18.48 -2.24
N GLN A 192 10.74 -17.97 -1.12
CA GLN A 192 11.29 -18.80 -0.04
C GLN A 192 10.23 -19.71 0.58
N VAL A 193 9.04 -19.18 0.88
CA VAL A 193 7.94 -20.00 1.41
C VAL A 193 7.44 -20.98 0.35
N TYR A 194 7.38 -20.56 -0.91
CA TYR A 194 6.91 -21.41 -2.00
C TYR A 194 7.86 -22.60 -2.24
N GLU A 195 9.18 -22.38 -2.17
CA GLU A 195 10.20 -23.44 -2.26
C GLU A 195 10.08 -24.42 -1.09
N ALA A 196 9.91 -23.92 0.14
CA ALA A 196 9.67 -24.77 1.32
C ALA A 196 8.38 -25.60 1.20
N LEU A 197 7.33 -25.07 0.58
CA LEU A 197 6.11 -25.83 0.28
C LEU A 197 6.36 -26.92 -0.76
N GLU A 198 7.15 -26.66 -1.80
CA GLU A 198 7.46 -27.67 -2.81
C GLU A 198 8.37 -28.79 -2.29
N SER A 199 9.28 -28.51 -1.35
CA SER A 199 10.13 -29.53 -0.70
C SER A 199 9.36 -30.37 0.31
N THR A 200 8.56 -29.74 1.17
CA THR A 200 7.96 -30.42 2.34
C THR A 200 6.60 -31.05 2.04
N CYS A 201 5.79 -30.42 1.18
CA CYS A 201 4.38 -30.77 1.03
C CYS A 201 4.12 -31.66 -0.21
N ASP A 202 5.11 -32.44 -0.65
CA ASP A 202 4.95 -33.34 -1.81
C ASP A 202 3.93 -34.46 -1.58
N VAL A 203 3.89 -35.01 -0.36
CA VAL A 203 2.87 -35.99 0.06
C VAL A 203 1.50 -35.32 0.04
N MET A 204 1.39 -34.15 0.68
CA MET A 204 0.14 -33.38 0.74
C MET A 204 -0.38 -32.99 -0.65
N LYS A 205 0.52 -32.64 -1.58
CA LYS A 205 0.20 -32.36 -2.98
C LYS A 205 -0.42 -33.55 -3.70
N LYS A 206 0.01 -34.79 -3.41
CA LYS A 206 -0.59 -36.01 -3.97
C LYS A 206 -1.97 -36.24 -3.38
N GLU A 207 -2.11 -36.14 -2.07
CA GLU A 207 -3.39 -36.28 -1.36
C GLU A 207 -4.43 -35.25 -1.82
N LEU A 208 -4.04 -33.97 -1.97
CA LEU A 208 -4.93 -32.93 -2.49
C LEU A 208 -5.40 -33.24 -3.92
N LYS A 209 -4.52 -33.76 -4.78
CA LYS A 209 -4.89 -34.19 -6.14
C LYS A 209 -5.87 -35.35 -6.13
N GLU A 210 -5.70 -36.29 -5.20
CA GLU A 210 -6.62 -37.41 -5.00
C GLU A 210 -7.98 -36.93 -4.49
N LYS A 211 -8.02 -36.10 -3.43
CA LYS A 211 -9.24 -35.43 -2.93
C LYS A 211 -9.98 -34.71 -4.08
N VAL A 212 -9.27 -34.00 -4.96
CA VAL A 212 -9.86 -33.35 -6.15
C VAL A 212 -10.41 -34.36 -7.16
N ALA A 213 -9.69 -35.45 -7.42
CA ALA A 213 -10.14 -36.50 -8.34
C ALA A 213 -11.43 -37.16 -7.83
N ASP A 214 -11.51 -37.43 -6.53
CA ASP A 214 -12.69 -38.04 -5.91
C ASP A 214 -13.87 -37.08 -5.86
N LEU A 215 -13.65 -35.80 -5.55
CA LEU A 215 -14.70 -34.79 -5.67
C LEU A 215 -15.24 -34.67 -7.12
N LYS A 216 -14.38 -34.82 -8.14
CA LYS A 216 -14.82 -34.87 -9.54
C LYS A 216 -15.64 -36.12 -9.84
N LYS A 217 -15.26 -37.28 -9.32
CA LYS A 217 -16.04 -38.53 -9.44
C LYS A 217 -17.41 -38.40 -8.78
N GLN A 218 -17.47 -37.86 -7.56
CA GLN A 218 -18.72 -37.60 -6.84
C GLN A 218 -19.64 -36.64 -7.60
N ASN A 219 -19.10 -35.54 -8.14
CA ASN A 219 -19.88 -34.59 -8.95
C ASN A 219 -20.44 -35.23 -10.23
N LYS A 220 -19.68 -36.14 -10.85
CA LYS A 220 -20.14 -36.89 -12.03
C LYS A 220 -21.25 -37.87 -11.67
N ALA A 221 -21.12 -38.59 -10.55
CA ALA A 221 -22.12 -39.53 -10.05
C ALA A 221 -23.43 -38.84 -9.64
N GLN A 222 -23.35 -37.71 -8.93
CA GLN A 222 -24.53 -36.92 -8.56
C GLN A 222 -25.28 -36.42 -9.79
N LYS A 223 -24.56 -35.99 -10.85
CA LYS A 223 -25.19 -35.54 -12.09
C LYS A 223 -25.92 -36.66 -12.84
N SER A 224 -25.48 -37.91 -12.73
CA SER A 224 -26.15 -39.06 -13.38
C SER A 224 -27.41 -39.52 -12.63
N VAL A 225 -27.48 -39.38 -11.30
CA VAL A 225 -28.63 -39.87 -10.52
C VAL A 225 -29.87 -38.98 -10.73
N THR A 226 -29.72 -37.69 -10.99
CA THR A 226 -30.85 -36.78 -11.23
C THR A 226 -31.49 -36.93 -12.61
N SER A 227 -30.94 -37.77 -13.51
CA SER A 227 -31.48 -37.91 -14.89
C SER A 227 -32.40 -39.13 -15.09
N LEU A 228 -32.73 -39.89 -14.05
CA LEU A 228 -33.52 -41.13 -14.19
C LEU A 228 -35.00 -41.02 -13.80
N ASP A 229 -35.49 -39.83 -13.42
CA ASP A 229 -36.92 -39.62 -13.13
C ASP A 229 -37.63 -38.71 -14.15
N ALA A 230 -37.15 -38.77 -15.41
CA ALA A 230 -37.92 -38.28 -16.55
C ALA A 230 -38.97 -39.34 -16.93
N SER A 231 -40.04 -39.36 -16.14
CA SER A 231 -41.22 -40.18 -16.37
C SER A 231 -41.83 -39.87 -17.76
N PRO A 232 -42.10 -40.88 -18.61
CA PRO A 232 -42.70 -40.69 -19.93
C PRO A 232 -44.23 -40.60 -19.79
N SER A 233 -44.78 -39.40 -19.67
CA SER A 233 -46.24 -39.19 -19.76
C SER A 233 -46.61 -38.42 -21.02
N LYS A 234 -46.70 -39.18 -22.13
CA LYS A 234 -47.65 -38.87 -23.21
C LYS A 234 -49.03 -39.29 -22.73
N SER A 235 -49.89 -38.33 -22.45
CA SER A 235 -51.34 -38.55 -22.32
C SER A 235 -52.07 -37.41 -23.02
N THR A 236 -53.00 -37.83 -23.88
CA THR A 236 -53.68 -37.09 -24.93
C THR A 236 -55.16 -36.92 -24.54
N HIS A 237 -55.77 -35.77 -24.88
CA HIS A 237 -57.20 -35.38 -24.78
C HIS A 237 -57.75 -35.17 -23.34
N GLN A 238 -58.67 -34.22 -23.04
CA GLN A 238 -59.84 -33.73 -23.79
C GLN A 238 -60.38 -32.39 -23.22
N LEU A 239 -61.17 -31.66 -24.03
CA LEU A 239 -61.94 -30.44 -23.74
C LEU A 239 -63.14 -30.67 -22.79
N GLU A 240 -63.49 -29.70 -21.93
CA GLU A 240 -64.84 -29.08 -21.66
C GLU A 240 -64.92 -28.35 -20.28
N PRO A 241 -65.97 -27.53 -19.95
CA PRO A 241 -65.83 -26.20 -19.35
C PRO A 241 -66.42 -26.05 -17.92
N ALA A 242 -66.39 -24.80 -17.44
CA ALA A 242 -66.79 -24.26 -16.13
C ALA A 242 -68.09 -24.81 -15.47
N PRO A 243 -68.28 -24.51 -14.18
CA PRO A 243 -69.33 -23.54 -13.87
C PRO A 243 -69.00 -22.47 -12.81
N ARG A 244 -69.87 -21.45 -12.83
CA ARG A 244 -70.00 -20.24 -12.02
C ARG A 244 -70.43 -20.53 -10.57
N ASN A 245 -70.09 -19.61 -9.65
CA ASN A 245 -70.95 -18.95 -8.63
C ASN A 245 -70.02 -18.11 -7.69
N ALA A 246 -69.95 -16.77 -7.76
CA ALA A 246 -70.88 -15.76 -7.23
C ALA A 246 -71.10 -15.95 -5.70
N VAL A 247 -70.77 -15.02 -4.79
CA VAL A 247 -71.55 -13.80 -4.41
C VAL A 247 -70.91 -13.23 -3.11
N VAL A 248 -70.36 -11.99 -3.15
CA VAL A 248 -70.79 -10.79 -2.36
C VAL A 248 -70.01 -10.48 -1.07
N ALA A 249 -69.36 -9.31 -1.04
CA ALA A 249 -69.65 -8.19 -0.12
C ALA A 249 -68.44 -7.24 0.04
N SER A 250 -68.44 -6.13 -0.69
CA SER A 250 -67.96 -4.81 -0.21
C SER A 250 -69.13 -4.15 0.57
N PRO A 251 -69.07 -2.92 1.19
CA PRO A 251 -68.29 -1.70 0.83
C PRO A 251 -68.00 -0.74 2.04
N PRO A 252 -67.80 0.61 1.93
CA PRO A 252 -66.87 1.43 1.11
C PRO A 252 -66.26 2.73 1.78
N LYS A 253 -65.47 3.49 0.97
CA LYS A 253 -65.24 4.98 0.93
C LYS A 253 -64.27 5.57 1.98
N ALA A 254 -63.39 6.56 1.73
CA ALA A 254 -63.35 7.69 0.78
C ALA A 254 -61.88 8.18 0.56
N LEU A 255 -61.46 8.62 -0.65
CA LEU A 255 -61.13 10.01 -1.09
C LEU A 255 -59.95 10.68 -0.32
N ALA A 256 -58.90 11.29 -0.90
CA ALA A 256 -58.79 12.09 -2.12
C ALA A 256 -57.32 12.38 -2.54
N LYS A 257 -57.12 12.71 -3.84
CA LYS A 257 -56.23 13.72 -4.47
C LYS A 257 -54.73 13.79 -4.08
N SER A 258 -53.76 14.11 -4.92
CA SER A 258 -53.56 14.32 -6.37
C SER A 258 -52.14 14.90 -6.48
N GLN A 259 -51.31 14.50 -7.43
CA GLN A 259 -50.62 15.40 -8.37
C GLN A 259 -49.60 14.67 -9.26
N SER A 260 -49.73 15.01 -10.53
CA SER A 260 -49.05 14.58 -11.74
C SER A 260 -47.65 15.17 -11.94
N ARG A 261 -46.75 14.44 -12.63
CA ARG A 261 -46.03 14.88 -13.86
C ARG A 261 -45.02 13.80 -14.33
N THR A 262 -45.35 13.09 -15.41
CA THR A 262 -44.78 13.15 -16.79
C THR A 262 -43.49 12.34 -17.04
N LEU A 263 -43.67 11.24 -17.77
CA LEU A 263 -42.70 10.53 -18.62
C LEU A 263 -42.27 11.40 -19.83
N PRO A 264 -41.22 10.98 -20.56
CA PRO A 264 -41.53 10.45 -21.89
C PRO A 264 -40.85 9.12 -22.25
N ARG A 265 -41.65 8.37 -23.01
CA ARG A 265 -41.45 7.13 -23.75
C ARG A 265 -40.46 7.31 -24.92
N SER A 266 -39.77 6.24 -25.29
CA SER A 266 -39.36 5.92 -26.68
C SER A 266 -38.92 4.45 -26.80
N PRO A 267 -39.02 3.82 -28.00
CA PRO A 267 -39.74 2.56 -28.12
C PRO A 267 -38.92 1.34 -28.60
N SER A 268 -39.55 0.18 -28.40
CA SER A 268 -39.26 -1.14 -28.95
C SER A 268 -38.96 -1.18 -30.45
N LYS A 269 -38.00 -2.03 -30.83
CA LYS A 269 -38.04 -2.80 -32.08
C LYS A 269 -37.39 -4.18 -31.88
N SER A 270 -38.22 -5.20 -32.05
CA SER A 270 -37.92 -6.62 -32.18
C SER A 270 -38.05 -7.01 -33.64
N ALA A 271 -37.16 -7.86 -34.16
CA ALA A 271 -37.24 -8.69 -35.38
C ALA A 271 -35.78 -8.93 -35.87
N MET A 272 -35.24 -10.12 -36.15
CA MET A 272 -35.81 -11.45 -36.42
C MET A 272 -34.85 -12.56 -35.97
N LYS A 273 -35.46 -13.72 -35.82
CA LYS A 273 -34.91 -15.05 -35.57
C LYS A 273 -34.78 -15.76 -36.92
N ALA A 274 -33.66 -16.43 -37.21
CA ALA A 274 -33.62 -17.51 -38.19
C ALA A 274 -32.45 -18.45 -37.87
N SER A 275 -32.79 -19.68 -37.47
CA SER A 275 -31.92 -20.84 -37.49
C SER A 275 -32.05 -21.50 -38.87
N SER A 276 -30.94 -21.85 -39.51
CA SER A 276 -30.94 -22.85 -40.57
C SER A 276 -29.72 -23.74 -40.46
N VAL A 277 -30.00 -25.03 -40.40
CA VAL A 277 -29.09 -26.17 -40.39
C VAL A 277 -28.89 -26.63 -41.84
N GLU A 278 -27.71 -27.22 -42.10
CA GLU A 278 -27.33 -28.11 -43.22
C GLU A 278 -27.33 -27.60 -44.67
N ALA A 279 -26.14 -27.53 -45.27
CA ALA A 279 -25.71 -28.47 -46.33
C ALA A 279 -24.30 -28.10 -46.84
N THR A 280 -23.42 -29.10 -46.92
CA THR A 280 -22.16 -29.12 -47.68
C THR A 280 -22.46 -29.09 -49.20
N PRO A 281 -21.55 -28.65 -50.10
CA PRO A 281 -20.48 -29.55 -50.57
C PRO A 281 -19.16 -28.90 -51.08
N SER A 282 -18.07 -29.66 -50.90
CA SER A 282 -17.07 -30.04 -51.94
C SER A 282 -16.08 -29.00 -52.53
N LYS A 283 -14.79 -29.40 -52.44
CA LYS A 283 -13.61 -29.12 -53.32
C LYS A 283 -12.66 -27.94 -52.99
N THR A 284 -11.63 -28.26 -52.18
CA THR A 284 -10.15 -28.34 -52.48
C THR A 284 -9.43 -27.18 -53.20
N PRO A 285 -8.06 -27.10 -53.24
CA PRO A 285 -6.98 -27.62 -52.36
C PRO A 285 -5.81 -26.59 -52.16
N THR A 286 -4.66 -27.06 -51.60
CA THR A 286 -3.29 -26.46 -51.60
C THR A 286 -2.94 -25.52 -50.43
N HIS A 287 -1.82 -25.62 -49.69
CA HIS A 287 -0.76 -26.63 -49.54
C HIS A 287 0.09 -26.27 -48.29
N LYS A 288 0.55 -27.30 -47.54
CA LYS A 288 1.82 -27.48 -46.77
C LYS A 288 2.45 -26.25 -46.06
N ARG A 289 2.86 -26.27 -44.78
CA ARG A 289 3.53 -27.32 -43.99
C ARG A 289 3.22 -27.15 -42.50
N LYS A 290 2.85 -28.24 -41.82
CA LYS A 290 3.09 -28.44 -40.39
C LYS A 290 4.32 -29.33 -40.26
N VAL A 291 5.29 -28.91 -39.47
CA VAL A 291 6.38 -29.76 -39.00
C VAL A 291 6.15 -29.96 -37.52
N ALA A 292 5.89 -31.22 -37.14
CA ALA A 292 5.92 -31.68 -35.77
C ALA A 292 7.25 -32.42 -35.59
N PHE A 293 7.96 -32.13 -34.50
CA PHE A 293 9.06 -32.95 -34.03
C PHE A 293 8.63 -33.56 -32.69
N ASN A 294 8.31 -34.84 -32.74
CA ASN A 294 8.47 -35.75 -31.60
C ASN A 294 9.76 -36.52 -31.86
N ALA A 295 10.67 -36.52 -30.90
CA ALA A 295 11.75 -37.49 -30.80
C ALA A 295 11.95 -37.77 -29.31
N GLU A 296 11.36 -38.88 -28.87
CA GLU A 296 11.86 -39.65 -27.73
C GLU A 296 13.23 -40.20 -28.14
N VAL A 297 14.25 -39.94 -27.31
CA VAL A 297 15.49 -40.72 -27.27
C VAL A 297 15.81 -40.86 -25.78
N GLU A 298 15.51 -42.03 -25.25
CA GLU A 298 16.28 -42.63 -24.17
C GLU A 298 17.65 -43.00 -24.76
N ASP A 299 18.72 -42.56 -24.12
CA ASP A 299 20.03 -43.21 -24.18
C ASP A 299 20.76 -42.86 -22.87
N ASP A 300 20.82 -43.85 -21.99
CA ASP A 300 21.91 -44.01 -21.03
C ASP A 300 23.23 -44.08 -21.79
N ASP A 301 24.23 -43.27 -21.41
CA ASP A 301 25.56 -43.81 -21.10
C ASP A 301 26.53 -42.71 -20.65
N ALA A 302 27.32 -43.10 -19.66
CA ALA A 302 28.44 -42.38 -19.08
C ALA A 302 29.58 -42.14 -20.09
N MET A 303 30.27 -41.01 -19.95
CA MET A 303 31.71 -40.75 -20.15
C MET A 303 31.89 -39.22 -20.06
N ASP A 304 32.58 -38.67 -19.06
CA ASP A 304 34.04 -38.56 -18.93
C ASP A 304 34.68 -37.48 -19.84
N GLY A 305 35.64 -36.75 -19.26
CA GLY A 305 36.66 -35.96 -19.95
C GLY A 305 36.22 -34.57 -20.44
N SER A 306 36.48 -33.51 -19.69
CA SER A 306 37.74 -32.74 -19.69
C SER A 306 37.91 -31.78 -20.87
N GLU A 307 38.26 -30.53 -20.50
CA GLU A 307 39.05 -29.57 -21.27
C GLU A 307 38.56 -29.17 -22.68
N LEU A 308 38.36 -27.87 -22.90
CA LEU A 308 39.37 -27.10 -23.64
C LEU A 308 39.08 -25.60 -23.64
N ASP A 309 40.11 -24.94 -23.14
CA ASP A 309 40.62 -23.60 -23.32
C ASP A 309 40.36 -22.88 -24.67
N SER A 310 40.23 -21.54 -24.54
CA SER A 310 40.70 -20.50 -25.48
C SER A 310 39.94 -20.18 -26.79
N PRO A 311 40.16 -19.01 -27.46
CA PRO A 311 40.90 -17.80 -27.05
C PRO A 311 40.29 -16.42 -27.45
N THR A 312 40.86 -15.41 -26.79
CA THR A 312 41.12 -14.00 -27.18
C THR A 312 41.05 -13.60 -28.67
N ARG A 313 40.55 -12.37 -28.97
CA ARG A 313 41.14 -11.40 -29.92
C ARG A 313 40.30 -10.12 -30.10
N LYS A 314 40.84 -8.97 -29.70
CA LYS A 314 41.21 -7.84 -30.60
C LYS A 314 41.62 -6.59 -29.82
N LYS A 315 42.93 -6.41 -29.68
CA LYS A 315 43.56 -5.11 -29.44
C LYS A 315 43.41 -4.26 -30.72
N ARG A 316 42.91 -3.03 -30.61
CA ARG A 316 43.13 -2.00 -31.63
C ARG A 316 44.02 -0.92 -31.04
N LYS A 317 45.22 -0.86 -31.61
CA LYS A 317 46.30 0.09 -31.38
C LYS A 317 46.13 1.22 -32.40
N VAL A 318 46.03 2.47 -31.96
CA VAL A 318 46.38 3.64 -32.79
C VAL A 318 47.06 4.67 -31.88
N SER A 319 48.33 4.89 -32.20
CA SER A 319 49.17 6.09 -32.08
C SER A 319 48.40 7.38 -31.80
N GLY A 320 48.79 8.28 -30.90
CA GLY A 320 50.12 8.89 -30.83
C GLY A 320 50.10 10.20 -31.64
N SER A 321 49.86 11.33 -30.99
CA SER A 321 50.32 12.65 -31.46
C SER A 321 50.29 13.66 -30.31
N SER A 322 51.49 14.08 -29.93
CA SER A 322 51.83 15.25 -29.12
C SER A 322 51.61 16.54 -29.91
N VAL A 323 51.30 17.66 -29.22
CA VAL A 323 51.97 18.99 -29.33
C VAL A 323 51.05 20.12 -28.79
N ALA A 324 51.70 21.03 -28.05
CA ALA A 324 51.34 22.43 -27.71
C ALA A 324 50.11 22.67 -26.81
N ALA A 325 50.22 23.18 -25.58
CA ALA A 325 50.81 24.45 -25.11
C ALA A 325 50.02 25.71 -25.49
N SER A 326 49.67 26.47 -24.44
CA SER A 326 49.18 27.85 -24.37
C SER A 326 47.69 28.11 -24.64
N SER A 327 46.96 28.50 -23.59
CA SER A 327 46.28 29.81 -23.52
C SER A 327 45.54 29.97 -22.18
N PRO A 328 45.73 31.09 -21.45
CA PRO A 328 45.03 31.42 -20.21
C PRO A 328 43.81 32.31 -20.48
N PHE A 329 42.69 32.05 -19.82
CA PHE A 329 41.61 33.05 -19.71
C PHE A 329 41.19 33.27 -18.25
N PRO A 330 41.06 34.54 -17.83
CA PRO A 330 40.87 34.93 -16.44
C PRO A 330 39.39 34.89 -16.03
N THR A 331 39.16 34.53 -14.77
CA THR A 331 37.88 34.63 -14.07
C THR A 331 37.67 36.07 -13.57
N PRO A 332 36.53 36.72 -13.85
CA PRO A 332 36.20 38.00 -13.21
C PRO A 332 35.55 37.74 -11.84
N ALA A 333 36.28 38.09 -10.79
CA ALA A 333 35.77 38.24 -9.43
C ALA A 333 34.70 39.34 -9.39
N LYS A 334 33.49 39.01 -8.91
CA LYS A 334 32.48 40.00 -8.49
C LYS A 334 32.35 39.99 -6.98
N ARG A 335 32.75 41.14 -6.44
CA ARG A 335 32.60 41.65 -5.07
C ARG A 335 31.21 41.38 -4.50
N LEU A 336 31.18 40.85 -3.27
CA LEU A 336 30.06 41.02 -2.35
C LEU A 336 30.33 42.29 -1.51
N PRO A 337 29.38 43.21 -1.38
CA PRO A 337 29.48 44.30 -0.41
C PRO A 337 29.17 43.78 1.00
N ALA A 338 30.07 44.10 1.92
CA ALA A 338 29.88 43.98 3.35
C ALA A 338 28.69 44.83 3.82
N LEU A 339 27.80 44.23 4.60
CA LEU A 339 26.88 44.95 5.47
C LEU A 339 27.24 44.58 6.90
N ASP A 340 28.14 45.39 7.48
CA ASP A 340 28.12 45.69 8.90
C ASP A 340 26.79 46.37 9.21
N LEU A 341 26.11 45.89 10.26
CA LEU A 341 25.23 46.65 11.17
C LEU A 341 24.58 45.64 12.12
N THR A 342 25.06 45.58 13.37
CA THR A 342 24.18 45.60 14.56
C THR A 342 25.01 45.74 15.84
N PRO A 343 24.74 46.76 16.67
CA PRO A 343 25.36 46.91 17.98
C PRO A 343 24.52 46.26 19.09
N GLY A 344 25.23 45.62 20.03
CA GLY A 344 24.96 45.64 21.46
C GLY A 344 23.58 45.21 21.98
N ILE A 345 23.45 43.96 22.43
CA ILE A 345 22.52 43.61 23.51
C ILE A 345 23.27 42.80 24.56
N ARG A 346 23.15 43.31 25.80
CA ARG A 346 23.87 42.93 27.01
C ARG A 346 23.51 41.52 27.46
N THR A 347 24.55 40.75 27.78
CA THR A 347 24.48 39.53 28.57
C THR A 347 24.30 39.90 30.05
N THR A 348 23.14 39.60 30.62
CA THR A 348 23.00 39.49 32.08
C THR A 348 22.73 38.03 32.42
N ALA A 349 23.77 37.40 32.97
CA ALA A 349 23.73 36.09 33.59
C ALA A 349 22.74 36.10 34.77
N SER A 350 21.82 35.14 34.79
CA SER A 350 21.02 34.82 35.98
C SER A 350 21.37 33.40 36.39
N SER A 351 22.23 33.32 37.41
CA SER A 351 22.63 32.11 38.11
C SER A 351 21.68 31.92 39.28
N SER A 352 20.91 30.84 39.28
CA SER A 352 20.24 30.34 40.49
C SER A 352 20.75 28.93 40.76
N ARG A 353 21.66 28.85 41.73
CA ARG A 353 21.99 27.64 42.49
C ARG A 353 20.75 27.28 43.31
N VAL A 354 20.25 26.06 43.14
CA VAL A 354 19.37 25.42 44.12
C VAL A 354 20.13 24.19 44.62
N MET A 355 20.28 24.16 45.95
CA MET A 355 20.95 23.13 46.74
C MET A 355 20.26 21.78 46.57
N LEU A 356 21.05 20.73 46.37
CA LEU A 356 20.63 19.33 46.38
C LEU A 356 21.14 18.74 47.70
N GLU A 357 20.28 18.67 48.70
CA GLU A 357 20.49 17.96 49.96
C GLU A 357 19.63 16.68 49.97
N ASP A 358 20.28 15.61 50.44
CA ASP A 358 19.77 14.45 51.16
C ASP A 358 18.79 13.46 50.48
N ILE A 359 19.37 12.36 49.99
CA ILE A 359 18.69 11.07 49.81
C ILE A 359 19.23 10.12 50.89
N PRO A 360 18.40 9.58 51.80
CA PRO A 360 18.85 8.57 52.75
C PRO A 360 18.96 7.20 52.07
N GLU A 361 20.12 6.57 52.27
CA GLU A 361 20.37 5.15 52.05
C GLU A 361 19.50 4.32 53.01
N SER A 362 18.74 3.38 52.45
CA SER A 362 18.15 2.28 53.21
C SER A 362 18.74 0.96 52.73
N HIS A 363 19.55 0.38 53.61
CA HIS A 363 19.86 -1.05 53.70
C HIS A 363 18.58 -1.89 53.81
N ASP A 364 18.59 -3.07 53.19
CA ASP A 364 18.27 -4.39 53.78
C ASP A 364 18.07 -5.41 52.65
N GLU A 365 18.99 -6.36 52.51
CA GLU A 365 18.97 -7.71 53.13
C GLU A 365 18.34 -8.76 52.21
N THR A 366 19.25 -9.51 51.59
CA THR A 366 19.26 -10.97 51.48
C THR A 366 18.12 -11.72 52.17
N THR A 367 17.41 -12.57 51.44
CA THR A 367 17.08 -13.94 51.86
C THR A 367 16.64 -14.77 50.67
N GLU A 368 17.42 -15.81 50.38
CA GLU A 368 17.06 -16.93 49.52
C GLU A 368 16.14 -17.90 50.28
N ASP A 369 15.63 -18.87 49.53
CA ASP A 369 15.01 -20.14 49.95
C ASP A 369 13.48 -20.27 50.10
N ALA A 370 12.95 -21.07 49.15
CA ALA A 370 12.29 -22.35 49.38
C ALA A 370 10.79 -22.42 49.74
N VAL A 371 10.07 -23.03 48.79
CA VAL A 371 9.18 -24.20 48.96
C VAL A 371 7.72 -23.98 49.42
N SER A 372 6.83 -24.70 48.72
CA SER A 372 5.45 -25.10 49.08
C SER A 372 4.39 -24.00 49.07
N GLU A 373 3.10 -24.23 48.86
CA GLU A 373 2.23 -25.34 48.43
C GLU A 373 0.81 -24.72 48.49
N GLU A 374 -0.16 -25.41 47.90
CA GLU A 374 -1.60 -25.12 47.86
C GLU A 374 -2.19 -24.23 48.99
N GLN A 375 -3.02 -23.24 48.61
CA GLN A 375 -4.40 -23.14 49.13
C GLN A 375 -5.19 -22.01 48.46
N GLU A 376 -6.31 -22.38 47.83
CA GLU A 376 -7.47 -21.49 47.66
C GLU A 376 -7.98 -21.02 49.02
N PRO A 377 -8.62 -19.85 49.05
CA PRO A 377 -9.97 -19.84 49.59
C PRO A 377 -10.97 -19.04 48.74
N GLU A 378 -12.12 -19.67 48.52
CA GLU A 378 -13.42 -19.02 48.41
C GLU A 378 -13.76 -18.26 49.70
N GLU A 379 -14.31 -17.05 49.57
CA GLU A 379 -15.29 -16.42 50.47
C GLU A 379 -15.61 -15.04 49.83
N GLU A 380 -16.76 -14.85 49.19
CA GLU A 380 -18.07 -14.48 49.77
C GLU A 380 -18.04 -13.30 50.76
N ALA A 381 -19.00 -12.39 50.54
CA ALA A 381 -19.49 -11.33 51.42
C ALA A 381 -18.61 -10.05 51.48
N GLU A 382 -19.09 -8.80 51.53
CA GLU A 382 -20.42 -8.23 51.73
C GLU A 382 -20.56 -6.88 51.00
N GLU A 383 -21.80 -6.66 50.58
CA GLU A 383 -22.53 -5.39 50.54
C GLU A 383 -21.94 -4.25 51.41
N SER A 384 -21.48 -3.17 50.76
CA SER A 384 -21.42 -1.84 51.40
C SER A 384 -21.99 -0.79 50.46
N ARG A 385 -23.30 -0.58 50.61
CA ARG A 385 -24.03 0.58 50.09
C ARG A 385 -23.66 1.80 50.94
N MET A 386 -22.94 2.75 50.37
CA MET A 386 -22.90 4.12 50.90
C MET A 386 -23.88 5.02 50.13
N PRO A 387 -24.76 5.76 50.81
CA PRO A 387 -25.63 6.76 50.19
C PRO A 387 -24.82 8.02 49.89
N VAL A 388 -24.69 8.39 48.62
CA VAL A 388 -24.18 9.70 48.24
C VAL A 388 -25.36 10.63 48.06
N ASP A 389 -25.51 11.52 49.02
CA ASP A 389 -26.43 12.65 49.01
C ASP A 389 -26.25 13.51 47.75
N VAL A 390 -27.39 13.80 47.13
CA VAL A 390 -27.56 14.72 46.00
C VAL A 390 -27.76 16.14 46.56
N PRO A 391 -26.87 17.10 46.28
CA PRO A 391 -27.21 18.50 46.45
C PRO A 391 -27.83 19.07 45.18
N LEU A 392 -29.03 19.61 45.40
CA LEU A 392 -29.89 20.36 44.51
C LEU A 392 -29.19 21.52 43.78
N ASN A 393 -29.61 21.71 42.54
CA ASN A 393 -29.33 22.84 41.66
C ASN A 393 -29.56 24.21 42.33
N PRO A 394 -28.62 25.17 42.17
CA PRO A 394 -28.97 26.57 42.11
C PRO A 394 -29.18 27.00 40.64
N VAL A 395 -30.43 27.37 40.36
CA VAL A 395 -30.86 28.16 39.19
C VAL A 395 -29.93 29.37 39.05
N THR A 396 -29.22 29.46 37.93
CA THR A 396 -28.45 30.65 37.54
C THR A 396 -29.02 31.27 36.26
N PRO A 397 -29.17 32.60 36.23
CA PRO A 397 -29.87 33.34 35.17
C PRO A 397 -29.04 33.48 33.89
N ALA A 398 -29.74 33.47 32.75
CA ALA A 398 -29.20 33.59 31.42
C ALA A 398 -28.38 34.89 31.21
N PRO A 399 -27.17 34.82 30.62
CA PRO A 399 -26.44 36.03 30.24
C PRO A 399 -27.01 36.62 28.94
N MET A 400 -27.56 37.83 29.08
CA MET A 400 -27.90 38.75 28.00
C MET A 400 -26.69 39.01 27.09
N THR A 401 -26.88 38.85 25.79
CA THR A 401 -25.89 39.22 24.77
C THR A 401 -26.07 40.69 24.36
N PRO A 402 -25.00 41.51 24.35
CA PRO A 402 -25.09 42.88 23.84
C PRO A 402 -25.13 42.90 22.30
N ARG A 403 -26.21 43.46 21.76
CA ARG A 403 -26.38 43.80 20.34
C ARG A 403 -25.27 44.75 19.89
N ARG A 404 -24.44 44.29 18.95
CA ARG A 404 -23.39 45.10 18.31
C ARG A 404 -24.00 46.01 17.23
N PRO A 405 -23.73 47.33 17.22
CA PRO A 405 -24.25 48.25 16.22
C PRO A 405 -23.61 48.03 14.85
N ARG A 406 -24.46 47.98 13.81
CA ARG A 406 -24.08 48.06 12.40
C ARG A 406 -23.47 49.45 12.15
N LYS A 407 -22.18 49.50 11.81
CA LYS A 407 -21.57 50.64 11.13
C LYS A 407 -21.33 50.27 9.67
N SER A 408 -22.12 50.88 8.81
CA SER A 408 -21.86 51.09 7.40
C SER A 408 -20.66 52.02 7.23
N ALA A 409 -19.61 51.54 6.55
CA ALA A 409 -18.57 52.36 5.92
C ALA A 409 -18.00 51.55 4.75
N THR A 410 -18.40 51.83 3.51
CA THR A 410 -17.75 52.74 2.56
C THR A 410 -16.38 52.23 2.08
N LEU A 411 -16.40 51.67 0.87
CA LEU A 411 -15.48 51.94 -0.23
C LEU A 411 -13.96 51.90 0.05
N SER A 412 -13.29 50.81 -0.34
CA SER A 412 -11.98 50.87 -0.98
C SER A 412 -11.69 49.58 -1.75
N GLN A 413 -11.59 49.72 -3.07
CA GLN A 413 -11.12 48.67 -3.99
C GLN A 413 -9.60 48.50 -3.85
N PRO A 414 -9.05 47.28 -3.87
CA PRO A 414 -7.65 47.06 -4.19
C PRO A 414 -7.43 46.98 -5.72
N PRO A 415 -6.30 47.51 -6.24
CA PRO A 415 -6.02 47.56 -7.66
C PRO A 415 -5.72 46.19 -8.27
N THR A 416 -6.32 45.97 -9.42
CA THR A 416 -6.03 44.94 -10.43
C THR A 416 -4.53 44.79 -10.69
N THR A 417 -4.00 43.61 -10.41
CA THR A 417 -2.68 43.16 -10.89
C THR A 417 -2.75 42.83 -12.38
N PRO A 418 -1.77 43.28 -13.20
CA PRO A 418 -1.76 43.03 -14.63
C PRO A 418 -1.36 41.58 -14.93
N SER A 419 -2.19 40.93 -15.76
CA SER A 419 -1.96 39.62 -16.35
C SER A 419 -0.98 39.75 -17.50
N ASP A 420 0.32 39.57 -17.23
CA ASP A 420 1.34 39.45 -18.27
C ASP A 420 1.21 38.11 -19.02
N TYR A 421 0.59 38.24 -20.19
CA TYR A 421 0.56 37.29 -21.29
C TYR A 421 2.00 37.03 -21.78
N TYR A 422 2.60 35.91 -21.39
CA TYR A 422 3.72 35.36 -22.15
C TYR A 422 3.20 34.65 -23.40
N ALA A 423 3.00 35.43 -24.46
CA ALA A 423 2.81 34.93 -25.82
C ALA A 423 4.13 34.33 -26.31
N THR A 424 4.13 33.02 -26.57
CA THR A 424 5.24 32.34 -27.24
C THR A 424 5.24 32.71 -28.74
N PRO A 425 6.41 33.05 -29.32
CA PRO A 425 6.47 33.48 -30.71
C PRO A 425 6.28 32.31 -31.67
N SER A 426 5.17 32.36 -32.42
CA SER A 426 4.90 31.48 -33.56
C SER A 426 5.91 31.76 -34.66
N ARG A 427 6.78 30.79 -34.92
CA ARG A 427 7.87 30.86 -35.91
C ARG A 427 7.29 30.56 -37.30
N THR A 428 6.72 31.58 -37.94
CA THR A 428 6.32 31.55 -39.35
C THR A 428 7.55 31.57 -40.24
N ILE A 429 7.97 30.40 -40.70
CA ILE A 429 9.01 30.26 -41.72
C ILE A 429 8.40 30.62 -43.08
N LYS A 430 8.72 31.82 -43.56
CA LYS A 430 8.51 32.26 -44.95
C LYS A 430 9.32 31.36 -45.89
N LYS A 431 8.63 30.68 -46.80
CA LYS A 431 9.26 30.05 -47.99
C LYS A 431 9.53 31.15 -49.03
N PRO A 432 10.75 31.29 -49.57
CA PRO A 432 10.95 32.09 -50.76
C PRO A 432 10.52 31.30 -52.00
N ALA A 433 9.70 31.93 -52.83
CA ALA A 433 9.39 31.50 -54.18
C ALA A 433 10.66 31.58 -55.04
N ARG A 434 10.98 30.49 -55.74
CA ARG A 434 11.81 30.55 -56.95
C ARG A 434 11.36 29.48 -57.93
N SER A 435 10.70 29.97 -58.97
CA SER A 435 10.44 29.33 -60.24
C SER A 435 11.75 28.93 -60.94
N GLN A 436 11.81 27.73 -61.50
CA GLN A 436 12.33 27.46 -62.84
C GLN A 436 11.96 26.04 -63.30
N SER A 437 11.59 25.97 -64.57
CA SER A 437 10.96 24.92 -65.38
C SER A 437 11.81 23.67 -65.67
N ARG A 438 11.19 22.48 -65.73
CA ARG A 438 11.58 21.31 -66.58
C ARG A 438 10.51 20.18 -66.56
N PRO A 439 10.52 19.19 -67.49
CA PRO A 439 9.36 18.70 -68.26
C PRO A 439 8.72 17.42 -67.67
N PRO A 440 7.60 16.94 -68.24
CA PRO A 440 6.79 15.87 -67.65
C PRO A 440 7.40 14.50 -67.93
N ALA A 441 7.62 13.72 -66.88
CA ALA A 441 7.93 12.30 -66.95
C ALA A 441 6.98 11.57 -65.98
N GLU A 442 6.06 10.85 -66.61
CA GLU A 442 5.29 9.66 -66.19
C GLU A 442 5.20 9.37 -64.68
N GLU A 443 3.96 9.49 -64.19
CA GLU A 443 3.50 9.14 -62.84
C GLU A 443 3.54 7.62 -62.64
N GLU A 444 4.56 7.13 -61.91
CA GLU A 444 4.42 5.94 -61.07
C GLU A 444 4.07 6.42 -59.65
N ASP A 445 2.91 6.01 -59.16
CA ASP A 445 2.39 6.26 -57.80
C ASP A 445 3.30 5.58 -56.75
N GLU A 446 4.42 6.23 -56.41
CA GLU A 446 5.22 5.91 -55.23
C GLU A 446 4.72 6.74 -54.03
N GLU A 447 3.84 6.12 -53.25
CA GLU A 447 3.26 6.63 -52.00
C GLU A 447 4.39 7.03 -51.02
N ALA A 448 4.75 8.32 -51.04
CA ALA A 448 5.78 8.90 -50.20
C ALA A 448 5.40 8.78 -48.71
N GLY A 449 5.86 7.69 -48.07
CA GLY A 449 5.70 7.44 -46.66
C GLY A 449 6.18 8.63 -45.83
N LEU A 450 5.25 9.22 -45.08
CA LEU A 450 5.51 10.30 -44.12
C LEU A 450 6.75 9.97 -43.26
N PRO A 451 7.66 10.93 -43.04
CA PRO A 451 8.88 10.71 -42.27
C PRO A 451 8.53 10.25 -40.85
N ARG A 452 8.65 8.94 -40.60
CA ARG A 452 8.53 8.36 -39.27
C ARG A 452 9.63 8.97 -38.42
N ARG A 453 9.24 9.76 -37.43
CA ARG A 453 10.14 10.25 -36.39
C ARG A 453 10.80 9.03 -35.76
N TYR A 454 12.08 8.83 -36.06
CA TYR A 454 12.94 7.86 -35.39
C TYR A 454 12.91 8.20 -33.90
N ARG A 455 12.04 7.52 -33.14
CA ARG A 455 12.26 7.38 -31.70
C ARG A 455 13.42 6.39 -31.60
N PRO A 456 14.52 6.71 -30.90
CA PRO A 456 15.58 5.75 -30.66
C PRO A 456 14.95 4.51 -30.03
N VAL A 457 14.77 3.47 -30.86
CA VAL A 457 14.25 2.19 -30.42
C VAL A 457 15.36 1.61 -29.56
N LEU A 458 15.17 1.69 -28.24
CA LEU A 458 15.95 0.97 -27.25
C LEU A 458 17.45 1.05 -27.53
N LEU A 459 18.08 2.19 -27.19
CA LEU A 459 19.49 2.17 -26.85
C LEU A 459 19.69 1.00 -25.88
N GLY A 460 20.34 -0.06 -26.37
CA GLY A 460 20.19 -1.41 -25.83
C GLY A 460 20.54 -1.49 -24.35
N TYR A 461 20.10 -2.58 -23.69
CA TYR A 461 20.33 -2.90 -22.29
C TYR A 461 21.73 -2.50 -21.75
N LYS A 462 22.77 -2.53 -22.60
CA LYS A 462 24.12 -2.03 -22.29
C LYS A 462 24.20 -0.59 -21.76
N GLN A 463 23.33 0.34 -22.19
CA GLN A 463 23.36 1.71 -21.65
C GLN A 463 22.81 1.79 -20.22
N TRP A 464 21.88 0.91 -19.85
CA TRP A 464 21.33 0.85 -18.49
C TRP A 464 22.31 0.21 -17.49
N TYR A 465 23.22 -0.64 -17.96
CA TYR A 465 24.28 -1.24 -17.15
C TYR A 465 25.58 -0.44 -17.13
N ALA A 466 25.70 0.62 -17.94
CA ALA A 466 26.85 1.51 -17.86
C ALA A 466 26.69 2.42 -16.63
N SER A 467 27.53 2.22 -15.61
CA SER A 467 27.60 3.09 -14.43
C SER A 467 27.74 4.56 -14.86
N ASP A 468 26.93 5.45 -14.29
CA ASP A 468 27.01 6.87 -14.61
C ASP A 468 28.40 7.42 -14.19
N PRO A 469 29.18 8.02 -15.11
CA PRO A 469 30.52 8.55 -14.82
C PRO A 469 30.52 9.71 -13.80
N ARG A 470 29.36 10.26 -13.44
CA ARG A 470 29.22 11.18 -12.30
C ARG A 470 29.24 10.42 -10.97
N LEU A 471 28.53 9.30 -10.90
CA LEU A 471 28.43 8.45 -9.71
C LEU A 471 29.80 7.84 -9.37
N GLU A 472 30.59 7.46 -10.37
CA GLU A 472 31.98 7.03 -10.16
C GLU A 472 32.87 8.14 -9.57
N ARG A 473 32.67 9.40 -9.97
CA ARG A 473 33.42 10.54 -9.43
C ARG A 473 33.05 10.83 -7.97
N GLU A 474 31.76 10.77 -7.65
CA GLU A 474 31.28 10.93 -6.27
C GLU A 474 31.75 9.79 -5.37
N LEU A 475 31.74 8.55 -5.87
CA LEU A 475 32.24 7.38 -5.14
C LEU A 475 33.74 7.51 -4.85
N LYS A 476 34.56 7.93 -5.83
CA LYS A 476 35.99 8.20 -5.60
C LYS A 476 36.24 9.29 -4.56
N LEU A 477 35.45 10.37 -4.57
CA LEU A 477 35.54 11.42 -3.55
C LEU A 477 35.15 10.90 -2.16
N ALA A 478 34.11 10.07 -2.08
CA ALA A 478 33.68 9.45 -0.83
C ALA A 478 34.73 8.47 -0.28
N GLU A 479 35.36 7.66 -1.14
CA GLU A 479 36.45 6.76 -0.76
C GLU A 479 37.69 7.52 -0.30
N ALA A 480 38.06 8.61 -0.99
CA ALA A 480 39.17 9.47 -0.57
C ALA A 480 38.89 10.13 0.79
N ALA A 481 37.66 10.62 1.00
CA ALA A 481 37.25 11.20 2.28
C ALA A 481 37.23 10.15 3.41
N LYS A 482 36.76 8.93 3.12
CA LYS A 482 36.82 7.78 4.04
C LYS A 482 38.26 7.47 4.41
N LYS A 483 39.17 7.36 3.44
CA LYS A 483 40.60 7.10 3.66
C LYS A 483 41.24 8.19 4.53
N ASN A 484 40.96 9.46 4.23
CA ASN A 484 41.48 10.59 5.01
C ASN A 484 40.98 10.57 6.47
N ARG A 485 39.71 10.19 6.70
CA ARG A 485 39.18 10.02 8.06
C ARG A 485 39.83 8.84 8.79
N VAL A 486 40.02 7.71 8.11
CA VAL A 486 40.71 6.55 8.70
C VAL A 486 42.16 6.88 9.04
N GLU A 487 42.86 7.62 8.19
CA GLU A 487 44.24 8.06 8.45
C GLU A 487 44.33 9.03 9.64
N LYS A 488 43.35 9.93 9.80
CA LYS A 488 43.33 10.90 10.90
C LYS A 488 42.85 10.34 12.24
N PHE A 489 41.89 9.41 12.21
CA PHE A 489 41.16 8.97 13.40
C PHE A 489 41.30 7.47 13.68
N GLY A 490 42.07 6.74 12.87
CA GLY A 490 42.14 5.28 12.91
C GLY A 490 40.89 4.61 12.31
N HIS A 491 40.86 3.27 12.30
CA HIS A 491 39.65 2.56 11.90
C HIS A 491 38.59 2.65 13.04
N PRO A 492 37.39 3.19 12.77
CA PRO A 492 36.42 3.50 13.83
C PRO A 492 35.88 2.28 14.59
N PHE A 493 36.16 1.06 14.13
CA PHE A 493 35.71 -0.19 14.75
C PHE A 493 36.85 -1.18 15.01
N GLU A 494 38.10 -0.72 14.95
CA GLU A 494 39.26 -1.60 15.17
C GLU A 494 39.27 -2.17 16.60
N HIS A 495 38.84 -1.36 17.58
CA HIS A 495 38.66 -1.79 18.97
C HIS A 495 37.57 -2.89 19.11
N LEU A 496 36.48 -2.82 18.33
CA LEU A 496 35.47 -3.88 18.32
C LEU A 496 35.98 -5.15 17.66
N ARG A 497 36.85 -5.02 16.66
CA ARG A 497 37.48 -6.17 16.00
C ARG A 497 38.43 -6.90 16.94
N ALA A 498 39.21 -6.15 17.73
CA ALA A 498 40.04 -6.72 18.78
C ALA A 498 39.18 -7.43 19.84
N ALA A 499 38.10 -6.80 20.32
CA ALA A 499 37.17 -7.42 21.26
C ALA A 499 36.48 -8.68 20.71
N ALA A 500 36.16 -8.73 19.42
CA ALA A 500 35.56 -9.91 18.78
C ALA A 500 36.56 -11.09 18.67
N ILE A 501 37.84 -10.80 18.43
CA ILE A 501 38.92 -11.80 18.42
C ILE A 501 39.17 -12.32 19.83
N GLU A 502 39.25 -11.43 20.83
CA GLU A 502 39.40 -11.83 22.24
C GLU A 502 38.22 -12.66 22.75
N ALA A 503 37.00 -12.35 22.29
CA ALA A 503 35.80 -13.11 22.61
C ALA A 503 35.69 -14.46 21.85
N GLY A 504 36.62 -14.78 20.94
CA GLY A 504 36.60 -16.02 20.16
C GLY A 504 35.43 -16.14 19.18
N VAL A 505 34.81 -15.01 18.80
CA VAL A 505 33.65 -14.96 17.90
C VAL A 505 34.08 -14.83 16.43
N ALA A 506 35.34 -14.46 16.18
CA ALA A 506 35.88 -14.12 14.85
C ALA A 506 36.62 -15.28 14.17
#